data_AF-A0A7C3RP21-F1
#
_entry.id   AF-A0A7C3RP21-F1
#
_cell.length_a   1.000
_cell.length_b   1.000
_cell.length_c   1.000
_cell.angle_alpha   90.00
_cell.angle_beta   90.00
_cell.angle_gamma   90.00
#
_symmetry.space_group_name_H-M   'P 1'
#
loop_
_entity.id
_entity.type
_entity.pdbx_description
1 polymer ?
#
loop_
_entity_poly.entity_id
_entity_poly.type
_entity_poly.pdbx_seq_one_letter_code
_entity_poly.pdbx_strand_id
1 'polypeptide(L)'
;MELRLLTTDAERRIFIDRMTHARAVKNGGFRETERSCVGRIHMEFGRMYALFDDAGPHPDQMIAGFIMHDLASFAQSYPKPDFSCYSPQYVFEFGELWSLARGAGTILQRAGVLLLGLLQAQAVVGYAIVKPWDLTMFYRDLVPVGEPIEWPYARTLDGGKIYCRAMVSEGDHLRAWVNKVWATGFETHDNHRRLRFPDYIGEVPQSEELIVAPTRQEETNGAAHA
;
A
#
# COMPACT_ATOMS: atom_id res chain seq x y z
N MET A 1 1.11 18.35 1.39
CA MET A 1 0.83 17.03 0.81
C MET A 1 -0.63 16.94 0.41
N GLU A 2 -0.93 16.20 -0.67
CA GLU A 2 -2.31 15.95 -1.11
C GLU A 2 -2.53 14.47 -1.47
N LEU A 3 -3.58 13.86 -0.92
CA LEU A 3 -4.09 12.55 -1.35
C LEU A 3 -5.24 12.77 -2.33
N ARG A 4 -5.19 12.11 -3.49
CA ARG A 4 -6.24 12.18 -4.53
C ARG A 4 -6.80 10.80 -4.83
N LEU A 5 -8.12 10.69 -4.94
CA LEU A 5 -8.79 9.56 -5.58
C LEU A 5 -8.61 9.66 -7.09
N LEU A 6 -8.04 8.61 -7.69
CA LEU A 6 -7.82 8.50 -9.12
C LEU A 6 -9.08 7.99 -9.81
N THR A 7 -9.51 8.66 -10.87
CA THR A 7 -10.82 8.39 -11.50
C THR A 7 -10.80 8.26 -13.00
N THR A 8 -9.69 8.62 -13.64
CA THR A 8 -9.51 8.45 -15.09
C THR A 8 -8.65 7.22 -15.38
N ASP A 9 -8.86 6.60 -16.54
CA ASP A 9 -8.03 5.47 -16.99
C ASP A 9 -6.55 5.83 -17.16
N ALA A 10 -6.27 7.10 -17.48
CA ALA A 10 -4.90 7.60 -17.55
C ALA A 10 -4.23 7.60 -16.16
N GLU A 11 -4.89 8.14 -15.15
CA GLU A 11 -4.38 8.13 -13.77
C GLU A 11 -4.19 6.71 -13.24
N ARG A 12 -5.18 5.83 -13.48
CA ARG A 12 -5.12 4.43 -13.03
C ARG A 12 -3.96 3.68 -13.67
N ARG A 13 -3.69 3.89 -14.96
CA ARG A 13 -2.51 3.31 -15.63
C ARG A 13 -1.20 3.79 -15.01
N ILE A 14 -1.07 5.10 -14.79
CA ILE A 14 0.13 5.70 -14.16
C ILE A 14 0.34 5.11 -12.76
N PHE A 15 -0.74 4.93 -11.98
CA PHE A 15 -0.66 4.30 -10.66
C PHE A 15 -0.10 2.87 -10.74
N ILE A 16 -0.60 2.05 -11.66
CA ILE A 16 -0.16 0.65 -11.84
C ILE A 16 1.32 0.60 -12.24
N ASP A 17 1.75 1.47 -13.16
CA ASP A 17 3.14 1.55 -13.59
C ASP A 17 4.07 1.95 -12.42
N ARG A 18 3.67 2.97 -11.63
CA ARG A 18 4.43 3.44 -10.46
C ARG A 18 4.49 2.39 -9.36
N MET A 19 3.39 1.68 -9.11
CA MET A 19 3.34 0.56 -8.16
C MET A 19 4.28 -0.57 -8.58
N THR A 20 4.22 -0.97 -9.84
CA THR A 20 5.07 -2.04 -10.41
C THR A 20 6.54 -1.66 -10.28
N HIS A 21 6.86 -0.41 -10.62
CA HIS A 21 8.20 0.14 -10.46
C HIS A 21 8.66 0.14 -8.99
N ALA A 22 7.83 0.59 -8.05
CA ALA A 22 8.15 0.59 -6.62
C ALA A 22 8.46 -0.82 -6.10
N ARG A 23 7.72 -1.82 -6.57
CA ARG A 23 7.96 -3.24 -6.24
C ARG A 23 9.28 -3.76 -6.79
N ALA A 24 9.63 -3.38 -8.02
CA ALA A 24 10.89 -3.77 -8.65
C ALA A 24 12.10 -3.16 -7.92
N VAL A 25 12.04 -1.87 -7.59
CA VAL A 25 13.19 -1.13 -7.01
C VAL A 25 13.40 -1.43 -5.52
N LYS A 26 12.33 -1.62 -4.74
CA LYS A 26 12.46 -1.82 -3.28
C LYS A 26 12.62 -3.28 -2.87
N ASN A 27 13.12 -4.14 -3.76
CA ASN A 27 13.26 -5.58 -3.52
C ASN A 27 11.93 -6.23 -3.10
N GLY A 28 10.80 -5.77 -3.65
CA GLY A 28 9.50 -6.40 -3.41
C GLY A 28 9.56 -7.89 -3.67
N GLY A 29 10.40 -8.35 -4.60
CA GLY A 29 10.89 -9.74 -4.65
C GLY A 29 9.80 -10.79 -4.81
N PHE A 30 8.57 -10.38 -5.11
CA PHE A 30 7.41 -11.25 -5.25
C PHE A 30 6.60 -10.92 -6.49
N ARG A 31 5.82 -11.91 -6.91
CA ARG A 31 4.83 -11.82 -7.97
C ARG A 31 3.54 -12.51 -7.54
N GLU A 32 2.43 -12.08 -8.12
CA GLU A 32 1.16 -12.79 -7.99
C GLU A 32 1.27 -14.18 -8.66
N THR A 33 0.58 -15.18 -8.13
CA THR A 33 0.56 -16.53 -8.72
C THR A 33 -0.38 -16.58 -9.92
N GLU A 34 -0.14 -17.51 -10.85
CA GLU A 34 -0.98 -17.69 -12.05
C GLU A 34 -2.45 -18.01 -11.74
N ARG A 35 -2.73 -18.52 -10.53
CA ARG A 35 -4.08 -18.88 -10.08
C ARG A 35 -4.78 -17.74 -9.34
N SER A 36 -4.06 -16.67 -9.05
CA SER A 36 -4.60 -15.53 -8.32
C SER A 36 -5.03 -14.43 -9.27
N CYS A 37 -6.15 -13.80 -8.93
CA CYS A 37 -6.63 -12.59 -9.58
C CYS A 37 -6.94 -11.48 -8.58
N VAL A 38 -6.52 -11.63 -7.32
CA VAL A 38 -6.77 -10.67 -6.24
C VAL A 38 -6.19 -9.30 -6.59
N GLY A 39 -4.94 -9.26 -7.06
CA GLY A 39 -4.31 -7.99 -7.47
C GLY A 39 -5.09 -7.34 -8.62
N ARG A 40 -5.55 -8.14 -9.59
CA ARG A 40 -6.39 -7.65 -10.69
C ARG A 40 -7.76 -7.14 -10.21
N ILE A 41 -8.41 -7.83 -9.29
CA ILE A 41 -9.70 -7.39 -8.70
C ILE A 41 -9.51 -6.05 -7.99
N HIS A 42 -8.44 -5.90 -7.19
CA HIS A 42 -8.10 -4.62 -6.56
C HIS A 42 -7.90 -3.51 -7.59
N MET A 43 -7.14 -3.79 -8.65
CA MET A 43 -6.87 -2.82 -9.71
C MET A 43 -8.10 -2.48 -10.56
N GLU A 44 -9.09 -3.37 -10.66
CA GLU A 44 -10.29 -3.13 -11.44
C GLU A 44 -11.37 -2.41 -10.61
N PHE A 45 -11.67 -2.93 -9.43
CA PHE A 45 -12.85 -2.52 -8.64
C PHE A 45 -12.49 -1.66 -7.43
N GLY A 46 -11.22 -1.64 -7.02
CA GLY A 46 -10.77 -0.86 -5.89
C GLY A 46 -10.68 0.65 -6.19
N ARG A 47 -10.81 1.44 -5.12
CA ARG A 47 -10.56 2.88 -5.15
C ARG A 47 -9.05 3.11 -5.02
N MET A 48 -8.45 3.69 -6.05
CA MET A 48 -7.02 3.98 -6.08
C MET A 48 -6.77 5.38 -5.54
N TYR A 49 -5.93 5.48 -4.52
CA TYR A 49 -5.52 6.75 -3.94
C TYR A 49 -4.03 6.95 -4.12
N ALA A 50 -3.64 8.10 -4.66
CA ALA A 50 -2.24 8.48 -4.78
C ALA A 50 -1.94 9.74 -3.98
N LEU A 51 -0.72 9.78 -3.45
CA LEU A 51 -0.14 10.89 -2.72
C LEU A 51 0.72 11.73 -3.66
N PHE A 52 0.57 13.04 -3.54
CA PHE A 52 1.27 14.08 -4.31
C PHE A 52 1.95 15.06 -3.35
N ASP A 53 3.11 15.55 -3.76
CA ASP A 53 3.79 16.66 -3.10
C ASP A 53 3.51 17.98 -3.85
N ASP A 54 2.34 18.57 -3.58
CA ASP A 54 1.89 19.81 -4.22
C ASP A 54 2.84 21.00 -4.08
N ALA A 55 3.72 20.98 -3.06
CA ALA A 55 4.69 22.04 -2.81
C ALA A 55 6.09 21.70 -3.35
N GLY A 56 6.29 20.48 -3.84
CA GLY A 56 7.56 19.98 -4.35
C GLY A 56 7.86 20.42 -5.78
N PRO A 57 9.03 20.04 -6.31
CA PRO A 57 9.44 20.38 -7.68
C PRO A 57 8.59 19.70 -8.76
N HIS A 58 7.85 18.64 -8.42
CA HIS A 58 7.03 17.84 -9.33
C HIS A 58 5.63 17.59 -8.73
N PRO A 59 4.77 18.63 -8.63
CA PRO A 59 3.50 18.55 -7.91
C PRO A 59 2.46 17.59 -8.51
N ASP A 60 2.62 17.22 -9.78
CA ASP A 60 1.75 16.27 -10.47
C ASP A 60 2.27 14.82 -10.45
N GLN A 61 3.40 14.58 -9.77
CA GLN A 61 3.98 13.24 -9.67
C GLN A 61 3.37 12.45 -8.50
N MET A 62 2.84 11.25 -8.81
CA MET A 62 2.46 10.28 -7.79
C MET A 62 3.72 9.73 -7.11
N ILE A 63 3.84 9.95 -5.81
CA ILE A 63 5.03 9.53 -5.03
C ILE A 63 4.78 8.31 -4.14
N ALA A 64 3.51 8.02 -3.85
CA ALA A 64 3.06 6.85 -3.10
C ALA A 64 1.58 6.60 -3.39
N GLY A 65 1.08 5.42 -3.05
CA GLY A 65 -0.33 5.10 -3.26
C GLY A 65 -0.77 3.80 -2.62
N PHE A 66 -2.08 3.63 -2.55
CA PHE A 66 -2.73 2.41 -2.09
C PHE A 66 -4.05 2.20 -2.82
N ILE A 67 -4.55 0.97 -2.74
CA ILE A 67 -5.91 0.63 -3.15
C ILE A 67 -6.71 0.33 -1.89
N MET A 68 -7.95 0.82 -1.86
CA MET A 68 -8.88 0.54 -0.77
C MET A 68 -10.25 0.18 -1.33
N HIS A 69 -10.93 -0.73 -0.64
CA HIS A 69 -12.31 -1.08 -0.91
C HIS A 69 -13.04 -1.38 0.40
N ASP A 70 -14.35 -1.20 0.39
CA ASP A 70 -15.22 -1.70 1.46
C ASP A 70 -15.67 -3.14 1.14
N LEU A 71 -16.05 -3.90 2.18
CA LEU A 71 -16.45 -5.29 2.02
C LEU A 71 -17.83 -5.47 1.36
N ALA A 72 -18.61 -4.41 1.14
CA ALA A 72 -19.86 -4.49 0.38
C ALA A 72 -19.60 -4.41 -1.13
N SER A 73 -18.52 -3.75 -1.54
CA SER A 73 -18.08 -3.69 -2.94
C SER A 73 -17.53 -5.04 -3.42
N PHE A 74 -16.67 -5.69 -2.63
CA PHE A 74 -16.24 -7.08 -2.85
C PHE A 74 -15.59 -7.67 -1.59
N ALA A 75 -15.46 -8.99 -1.56
CA ALA A 75 -14.98 -9.72 -0.41
C ALA A 75 -13.50 -9.43 -0.09
N GLN A 76 -13.19 -9.50 1.20
CA GLN A 76 -11.84 -9.44 1.75
C GLN A 76 -10.89 -10.42 1.05
N SER A 77 -9.64 -10.04 0.85
CA SER A 77 -8.63 -10.87 0.18
C SER A 77 -8.45 -12.23 0.86
N TYR A 78 -8.57 -12.28 2.19
CA TYR A 78 -8.50 -13.51 2.96
C TYR A 78 -9.62 -13.52 4.01
N PRO A 79 -10.35 -14.62 4.23
CA PRO A 79 -11.59 -14.64 5.02
C PRO A 79 -11.40 -14.44 6.54
N LYS A 80 -10.19 -14.09 6.99
CA LYS A 80 -9.88 -13.81 8.40
C LYS A 80 -9.13 -12.49 8.52
N PRO A 81 -9.41 -11.71 9.59
CA PRO A 81 -10.37 -11.97 10.67
C PRO A 81 -11.84 -11.83 10.23
N ASP A 82 -12.77 -12.33 11.05
CA ASP A 82 -14.21 -12.19 10.80
C ASP A 82 -14.71 -10.81 11.25
N PHE A 83 -15.32 -10.08 10.33
CA PHE A 83 -15.92 -8.75 10.55
C PHE A 83 -17.45 -8.76 10.50
N SER A 84 -18.09 -9.93 10.60
CA SER A 84 -19.55 -10.10 10.51
C SER A 84 -20.36 -9.31 11.54
N CYS A 85 -19.73 -8.80 12.61
CA CYS A 85 -20.36 -7.93 13.59
C CYS A 85 -20.53 -6.46 13.11
N TYR A 86 -19.89 -6.07 12.00
CA TYR A 86 -19.99 -4.73 11.41
C TYR A 86 -20.75 -4.76 10.08
N SER A 87 -21.23 -3.60 9.64
CA SER A 87 -21.81 -3.49 8.31
C SER A 87 -20.70 -3.49 7.25
N PRO A 88 -20.79 -4.28 6.18
CA PRO A 88 -19.70 -4.45 5.23
C PRO A 88 -19.29 -3.15 4.52
N GLN A 89 -20.22 -2.20 4.33
CA GLN A 89 -19.87 -0.89 3.73
C GLN A 89 -19.01 0.01 4.63
N TYR A 90 -18.84 -0.34 5.91
CA TYR A 90 -17.99 0.39 6.88
C TYR A 90 -16.77 -0.42 7.32
N VAL A 91 -16.50 -1.56 6.67
CA VAL A 91 -15.29 -2.35 6.88
C VAL A 91 -14.43 -2.22 5.64
N PHE A 92 -13.20 -1.77 5.81
CA PHE A 92 -12.30 -1.47 4.69
C PHE A 92 -11.08 -2.39 4.68
N GLU A 93 -10.63 -2.74 3.49
CA GLU A 93 -9.33 -3.38 3.29
C GLU A 93 -8.38 -2.43 2.54
N PHE A 94 -7.15 -2.30 3.05
CA PHE A 94 -6.02 -1.70 2.34
C PHE A 94 -5.24 -2.78 1.60
N GLY A 95 -5.02 -2.55 0.31
CA GLY A 95 -4.21 -3.37 -0.57
C GLY A 95 -3.22 -2.53 -1.37
N GLU A 96 -2.28 -3.22 -2.01
CA GLU A 96 -1.38 -2.61 -2.99
C GLU A 96 -0.64 -1.35 -2.50
N LEU A 97 -0.21 -1.30 -1.23
CA LEU A 97 0.51 -0.16 -0.67
C LEU A 97 1.90 -0.03 -1.33
N TRP A 98 2.25 1.15 -1.84
CA TRP A 98 3.56 1.41 -2.44
C TRP A 98 4.03 2.86 -2.19
N SER A 99 5.35 3.07 -2.27
CA SER A 99 5.98 4.38 -2.04
C SER A 99 7.33 4.45 -2.74
N LEU A 100 7.53 5.49 -3.55
CA LEU A 100 8.79 5.77 -4.26
C LEU A 100 9.67 6.77 -3.50
N ALA A 101 9.08 7.73 -2.78
CA ALA A 101 9.84 8.68 -1.97
C ALA A 101 10.12 8.13 -0.55
N ARG A 102 11.20 8.60 0.08
CA ARG A 102 11.50 8.32 1.50
C ARG A 102 10.46 9.03 2.36
N GLY A 103 9.89 8.34 3.35
CA GLY A 103 8.88 8.91 4.25
C GLY A 103 7.46 9.00 3.69
N ALA A 104 7.27 8.93 2.36
CA ALA A 104 5.94 8.99 1.75
C ALA A 104 4.99 7.88 2.24
N GLY A 105 5.49 6.68 2.54
CA GLY A 105 4.66 5.60 3.10
C GLY A 105 4.01 5.96 4.45
N THR A 106 4.74 6.63 5.35
CA THR A 106 4.22 7.08 6.65
C THR A 106 3.14 8.14 6.47
N ILE A 107 3.36 9.06 5.54
CA ILE A 107 2.44 10.16 5.22
C ILE A 107 1.19 9.61 4.52
N LEU A 108 1.36 8.64 3.63
CA LEU A 108 0.28 7.90 2.98
C LEU A 108 -0.61 7.19 4.02
N GLN A 109 0.00 6.58 5.04
CA GLN A 109 -0.73 5.95 6.15
C GLN A 109 -1.58 6.99 6.89
N ARG A 110 -1.01 8.15 7.24
CA ARG A 110 -1.76 9.26 7.87
C ARG A 110 -2.95 9.68 7.00
N ALA A 111 -2.73 9.84 5.69
CA ALA A 111 -3.80 10.20 4.76
C ALA A 111 -4.89 9.12 4.69
N GLY A 112 -4.51 7.85 4.69
CA GLY A 112 -5.44 6.72 4.76
C GLY A 112 -6.31 6.75 6.02
N VAL A 113 -5.75 7.12 7.17
CA VAL A 113 -6.50 7.24 8.43
C VAL A 113 -7.51 8.39 8.39
N LEU A 114 -7.13 9.55 7.85
CA LEU A 114 -8.05 10.67 7.64
C LEU A 114 -9.23 10.23 6.77
N LEU A 115 -8.93 9.51 5.68
CA LEU A 115 -9.94 8.98 4.78
C LEU A 115 -10.88 7.97 5.48
N LEU A 116 -10.35 7.05 6.29
CA LEU A 116 -11.17 6.14 7.09
C LEU A 116 -12.13 6.88 8.03
N GLY A 117 -11.67 7.96 8.66
CA GLY A 117 -12.50 8.82 9.50
C GLY A 117 -13.65 9.48 8.73
N LEU A 118 -13.36 10.02 7.54
CA LEU A 118 -14.37 10.64 6.67
C LEU A 118 -15.39 9.62 6.15
N LEU A 119 -14.94 8.39 5.89
CA LEU A 119 -15.78 7.27 5.48
C LEU A 119 -16.50 6.58 6.64
N GLN A 120 -16.31 7.07 7.88
CA GLN A 120 -16.92 6.52 9.09
C GLN A 120 -16.63 5.02 9.27
N ALA A 121 -15.40 4.59 8.95
CA ALA A 121 -14.99 3.21 9.07
C ALA A 121 -15.17 2.67 10.50
N GLN A 122 -15.70 1.46 10.60
CA GLN A 122 -15.86 0.70 11.85
C GLN A 122 -14.69 -0.26 12.08
N ALA A 123 -14.13 -0.79 11.00
CA ALA A 123 -12.93 -1.61 11.00
C ALA A 123 -12.12 -1.40 9.73
N VAL A 124 -10.82 -1.63 9.84
CA VAL A 124 -9.90 -1.68 8.70
C VAL A 124 -8.91 -2.84 8.85
N VAL A 125 -8.59 -3.48 7.74
CA VAL A 125 -7.59 -4.56 7.66
C VAL A 125 -6.59 -4.30 6.54
N GLY A 126 -5.36 -4.74 6.74
CA GLY A 126 -4.38 -4.96 5.68
C GLY A 126 -3.57 -6.21 5.94
N TYR A 127 -2.99 -6.80 4.90
CA TYR A 127 -2.20 -8.02 4.98
C TYR A 127 -0.72 -7.70 4.82
N ALA A 128 -0.02 -7.58 5.94
CA ALA A 128 1.41 -7.32 5.94
C ALA A 128 2.18 -8.61 5.64
N ILE A 129 3.10 -8.57 4.68
CA ILE A 129 4.09 -9.64 4.52
C ILE A 129 4.97 -9.65 5.77
N VAL A 130 5.06 -10.81 6.42
CA VAL A 130 5.92 -11.04 7.60
C VAL A 130 7.07 -12.00 7.29
N LYS A 131 6.96 -12.78 6.21
CA LYS A 131 8.05 -13.60 5.66
C LYS A 131 7.95 -13.65 4.13
N PRO A 132 9.08 -13.61 3.39
CA PRO A 132 10.46 -13.58 3.91
C PRO A 132 10.91 -12.19 4.39
N TRP A 133 10.19 -11.12 4.03
CA TRP A 133 10.45 -9.76 4.51
C TRP A 133 9.45 -9.37 5.59
N ASP A 134 9.88 -8.62 6.60
CA ASP A 134 8.97 -8.05 7.58
C ASP A 134 8.56 -6.63 7.14
N LEU A 135 7.35 -6.52 6.59
CA LEU A 135 6.75 -5.27 6.15
C LEU A 135 5.74 -4.70 7.17
N THR A 136 5.69 -5.24 8.39
CA THR A 136 4.75 -4.80 9.44
C THR A 136 4.96 -3.35 9.88
N MET A 137 6.15 -2.78 9.63
CA MET A 137 6.45 -1.38 9.95
C MET A 137 5.51 -0.39 9.23
N PHE A 138 5.01 -0.73 8.03
CA PHE A 138 4.00 0.07 7.32
C PHE A 138 2.60 0.00 7.96
N TYR A 139 2.40 -0.95 8.88
CA TYR A 139 1.15 -1.24 9.56
C TYR A 139 1.29 -1.06 11.08
N ARG A 140 2.30 -0.32 11.57
CA ARG A 140 2.67 -0.26 13.00
C ARG A 140 1.57 0.23 13.94
N ASP A 141 0.62 1.01 13.43
CA ASP A 141 -0.50 1.56 14.20
C ASP A 141 -1.76 0.64 14.10
N LEU A 142 -1.63 -0.52 13.46
CA LEU A 142 -2.62 -1.59 13.41
C LEU A 142 -2.19 -2.73 14.34
N VAL A 143 -3.18 -3.47 14.85
CA VAL A 143 -3.00 -4.61 15.74
C VAL A 143 -2.85 -5.89 14.92
N PRO A 144 -1.79 -6.70 15.10
CA PRO A 144 -1.68 -7.99 14.44
C PRO A 144 -2.74 -8.96 14.97
N VAL A 145 -3.47 -9.62 14.06
CA VAL A 145 -4.54 -10.58 14.41
C VAL A 145 -4.27 -11.94 13.78
N GLY A 146 -4.42 -13.00 14.58
CA GLY A 146 -4.20 -14.38 14.16
C GLY A 146 -2.72 -14.71 13.92
N GLU A 147 -2.45 -15.92 13.44
CA GLU A 147 -1.09 -16.37 13.07
C GLU A 147 -0.74 -15.95 11.64
N PRO A 148 0.57 -15.80 11.31
CA PRO A 148 1.02 -15.72 9.93
C PRO A 148 0.48 -16.87 9.08
N ILE A 149 -0.09 -16.53 7.92
CA ILE A 149 -0.66 -17.47 6.97
C ILE A 149 0.18 -17.51 5.70
N GLU A 150 0.29 -18.68 5.06
CA GLU A 150 0.80 -18.75 3.69
C GLU A 150 -0.16 -17.98 2.79
N TRP A 151 0.36 -16.94 2.12
CA TRP A 151 -0.41 -16.10 1.23
C TRP A 151 -0.56 -16.82 -0.11
N PRO A 152 -1.76 -17.34 -0.44
CA PRO A 152 -1.91 -18.20 -1.62
C PRO A 152 -1.78 -17.41 -2.94
N TYR A 153 -1.86 -16.09 -2.85
CA TYR A 153 -1.93 -15.18 -3.98
C TYR A 153 -0.57 -14.74 -4.48
N ALA A 154 0.49 -14.83 -3.67
CA ALA A 154 1.82 -14.34 -4.06
C ALA A 154 2.92 -15.34 -3.73
N ARG A 155 4.00 -15.28 -4.51
CA ARG A 155 5.23 -16.05 -4.30
C ARG A 155 6.43 -15.19 -4.57
N THR A 156 7.57 -15.54 -3.97
CA THR A 156 8.84 -14.89 -4.29
C THR A 156 9.22 -15.15 -5.75
N LEU A 157 10.14 -14.36 -6.31
CA LEU A 157 10.53 -14.50 -7.73
C LEU A 157 11.15 -15.87 -8.05
N ASP A 158 11.83 -16.50 -7.08
CA ASP A 158 12.35 -17.87 -7.14
C ASP A 158 11.31 -18.95 -6.80
N GLY A 159 10.04 -18.57 -6.58
CA GLY A 159 8.91 -19.47 -6.39
C GLY A 159 8.64 -19.90 -4.94
N GLY A 160 9.38 -19.35 -3.98
CA GLY A 160 9.18 -19.53 -2.55
C GLY A 160 7.87 -18.93 -2.02
N LYS A 161 7.52 -19.36 -0.80
CA LYS A 161 6.26 -18.99 -0.13
C LYS A 161 6.35 -17.59 0.49
N ILE A 162 5.24 -16.90 0.48
CA ILE A 162 5.05 -15.63 1.18
C ILE A 162 4.10 -15.88 2.34
N TYR A 163 4.41 -15.29 3.49
CA TYR A 163 3.53 -15.34 4.64
C TYR A 163 3.08 -13.94 4.99
N CYS A 164 1.77 -13.78 5.13
CA CYS A 164 1.16 -12.53 5.53
C CYS A 164 0.49 -12.66 6.90
N ARG A 165 0.32 -11.55 7.59
CA ARG A 165 -0.48 -11.46 8.81
C ARG A 165 -1.50 -10.35 8.66
N ALA A 166 -2.72 -10.60 9.13
CA ALA A 166 -3.74 -9.56 9.18
C ALA A 166 -3.33 -8.51 10.21
N MET A 167 -3.39 -7.25 9.81
CA MET A 167 -3.13 -6.06 10.63
C MET A 167 -4.42 -5.25 10.67
N VAL A 168 -5.01 -5.09 11.85
CA VAL A 168 -6.40 -4.67 12.03
C VAL A 168 -6.49 -3.47 12.97
N SER A 169 -7.42 -2.56 12.70
CA SER A 169 -7.87 -1.59 13.69
C SER A 169 -9.39 -1.48 13.60
N GLU A 170 -10.06 -1.57 14.74
CA GLU A 170 -11.53 -1.61 14.81
C GLU A 170 -12.05 -0.92 16.07
N GLY A 171 -13.34 -0.56 16.06
CA GLY A 171 -14.03 -0.03 17.24
C GLY A 171 -13.33 1.17 17.88
N ASP A 172 -13.11 1.10 19.20
CA ASP A 172 -12.45 2.18 19.95
C ASP A 172 -11.00 2.40 19.55
N HIS A 173 -10.28 1.35 19.15
CA HIS A 173 -8.90 1.49 18.70
C HIS A 173 -8.82 2.30 17.41
N LEU A 174 -9.71 2.02 16.45
CA LEU A 174 -9.80 2.81 15.21
C LEU A 174 -10.22 4.25 15.49
N ARG A 175 -11.24 4.45 16.34
CA ARG A 175 -11.67 5.81 16.74
C ARG A 175 -10.54 6.62 17.36
N ALA A 176 -9.77 6.03 18.28
CA ALA A 176 -8.66 6.71 18.92
C ALA A 176 -7.57 7.08 17.89
N TRP A 177 -7.26 6.17 16.96
CA TRP A 177 -6.29 6.42 15.90
C TRP A 177 -6.73 7.54 14.95
N VAL A 178 -8.00 7.50 14.51
CA VAL A 178 -8.60 8.56 13.70
C VAL A 178 -8.55 9.88 14.43
N ASN A 179 -9.01 9.96 15.69
CA ASN A 179 -9.01 11.21 16.46
C ASN A 179 -7.62 11.82 16.63
N LYS A 180 -6.60 10.98 16.89
CA LYS A 180 -5.21 11.42 17.00
C LYS A 180 -4.73 12.07 15.69
N VAL A 181 -5.01 11.45 14.55
CA VAL A 181 -4.61 11.99 13.25
C VAL A 181 -5.47 13.19 12.86
N TRP A 182 -6.77 13.17 13.14
CA TRP A 182 -7.70 14.26 12.84
C TRP A 182 -7.31 15.57 13.50
N ALA A 183 -6.82 15.51 14.75
CA ALA A 183 -6.35 16.67 15.51
C ALA A 183 -5.16 17.41 14.87
N THR A 184 -4.48 16.81 13.89
CA THR A 184 -3.37 17.44 13.17
C THR A 184 -3.83 18.46 12.11
N GLY A 185 -5.14 18.51 11.81
CA GLY A 185 -5.72 19.40 10.82
C GLY A 185 -5.54 18.91 9.38
N PHE A 186 -6.58 19.10 8.57
CA PHE A 186 -6.60 18.79 7.13
C PHE A 186 -7.78 19.51 6.47
N GLU A 187 -7.71 19.63 5.15
CA GLU A 187 -8.78 20.10 4.29
C GLU A 187 -9.27 18.96 3.40
N THR A 188 -10.55 19.00 3.05
CA THR A 188 -11.15 18.01 2.15
C THR A 188 -11.96 18.70 1.06
N HIS A 189 -11.86 18.19 -0.17
CA HIS A 189 -12.59 18.70 -1.32
C HIS A 189 -13.23 17.55 -2.11
N ASP A 190 -14.16 17.92 -3.00
CA ASP A 190 -14.77 17.01 -3.98
C ASP A 190 -15.36 15.74 -3.36
N ASN A 191 -16.15 15.87 -2.29
CA ASN A 191 -16.70 14.72 -1.53
C ASN A 191 -15.63 13.74 -1.05
N HIS A 192 -14.58 14.26 -0.42
CA HIS A 192 -13.45 13.48 0.12
C HIS A 192 -12.58 12.79 -0.94
N ARG A 193 -12.71 13.18 -2.21
CA ARG A 193 -11.81 12.73 -3.27
C ARG A 193 -10.44 13.37 -3.19
N ARG A 194 -10.32 14.52 -2.51
CA ARG A 194 -9.04 15.19 -2.26
C ARG A 194 -8.90 15.51 -0.79
N LEU A 195 -7.71 15.26 -0.26
CA LEU A 195 -7.33 15.53 1.13
C LEU A 195 -6.01 16.28 1.14
N ARG A 196 -5.98 17.47 1.72
CA ARG A 196 -4.77 18.27 1.89
C ARG A 196 -4.43 18.36 3.35
N PHE A 197 -3.17 18.18 3.69
CA PHE A 197 -2.75 18.19 5.08
C PHE A 197 -1.30 18.68 5.22
N PRO A 198 -0.97 19.29 6.38
CA PRO A 198 0.35 19.80 6.65
C PRO A 198 1.28 18.63 6.93
N ASP A 199 2.06 18.28 5.92
CA ASP A 199 3.19 17.36 5.97
C ASP A 199 4.22 17.81 4.95
N TYR A 200 5.46 17.40 5.20
CA TYR A 200 6.58 17.64 4.31
C TYR A 200 7.34 16.34 4.12
N ILE A 201 7.58 16.00 2.86
CA ILE A 201 8.58 15.01 2.48
C ILE A 201 9.79 15.84 2.09
N GLY A 202 10.98 15.45 2.54
CA GLY A 202 12.21 16.04 2.03
C GLY A 202 12.36 15.81 0.52
N GLU A 203 13.57 15.90 -0.02
CA GLU A 203 13.77 15.69 -1.46
C GLU A 203 13.24 14.32 -1.91
N VAL A 204 12.34 14.34 -2.89
CA VAL A 204 11.91 13.15 -3.63
C VAL A 204 13.00 12.86 -4.66
N PRO A 205 13.68 11.69 -4.59
CA PRO A 205 14.70 11.36 -5.58
C PRO A 205 14.10 11.42 -6.98
N GLN A 206 14.75 12.13 -7.90
CA GLN A 206 14.37 12.11 -9.31
C GLN A 206 14.47 10.67 -9.81
N SER A 207 13.49 10.25 -10.61
CA SER A 207 13.39 8.89 -11.14
C SER A 207 14.54 8.46 -12.07
N GLU A 208 15.60 9.26 -12.20
CA GLU A 208 16.75 9.02 -13.07
C GLU A 208 18.06 8.68 -12.31
N GLU A 209 18.10 8.77 -10.98
CA GLU A 209 19.21 8.21 -10.17
C GLU A 209 18.77 6.91 -9.48
N LEU A 210 18.43 5.92 -10.29
CA LEU A 210 18.20 4.55 -9.81
C LEU A 210 19.50 3.78 -9.89
N ILE A 211 19.96 3.32 -8.73
CA ILE A 211 21.06 2.36 -8.60
C ILE A 211 20.74 1.17 -9.50
N VAL A 212 21.45 1.09 -10.63
CA VAL A 212 21.58 -0.14 -11.41
C VAL A 212 22.14 -1.17 -10.44
N ALA A 213 21.35 -2.21 -10.13
CA ALA A 213 21.86 -3.36 -9.39
C ALA A 213 23.17 -3.79 -10.06
N PRO A 214 24.25 -4.09 -9.29
CA PRO A 214 25.50 -4.51 -9.91
C PRO A 214 25.20 -5.73 -10.78
N THR A 215 25.34 -5.55 -12.10
CA THR A 215 25.42 -6.65 -13.04
C THR A 215 26.46 -7.59 -12.45
N ARG A 216 26.05 -8.84 -12.13
CA ARG A 216 27.01 -9.87 -11.74
C ARG A 216 28.15 -9.82 -12.74
N GLN A 217 29.34 -9.46 -12.26
CA GLN A 217 30.54 -9.76 -13.00
C GLN A 217 30.49 -11.26 -13.29
N GLU A 218 30.54 -11.59 -14.58
CA GLU A 218 30.90 -12.93 -15.00
C GLU A 218 32.24 -13.23 -14.32
N GLU A 219 32.21 -14.09 -13.30
CA GLU A 219 33.42 -14.71 -12.79
C GLU A 219 33.97 -15.57 -13.93
N THR A 220 34.88 -14.97 -14.69
CA THR A 220 35.94 -15.67 -15.38
C THR A 220 36.71 -16.48 -14.34
N ASN A 221 36.36 -17.75 -14.18
CA ASN A 221 37.28 -18.74 -13.63
C ASN A 221 37.71 -19.66 -14.77
N GLY A 222 38.89 -19.35 -15.30
CA GLY A 222 39.64 -20.29 -16.11
C GLY A 222 40.02 -21.50 -15.27
N ALA A 223 39.88 -22.68 -15.87
CA ALA A 223 40.64 -23.86 -15.50
C ALA A 223 41.42 -24.30 -16.74
N ALA A 224 42.67 -23.86 -16.82
CA ALA A 224 43.70 -24.56 -17.54
C ALA A 224 44.22 -25.71 -16.64
N HIS A 225 44.69 -26.78 -17.29
CA HIS A 225 45.37 -27.98 -16.80
C HIS A 225 44.53 -29.26 -16.69
N ALA A 226 44.46 -30.01 -17.79
CA ALA A 226 45.20 -31.27 -18.01
C ALA A 226 44.93 -31.79 -19.43
#